data_AF-A0A1Q4XGA0-F1
#
_entry.id   AF-A0A1Q4XGA0-F1
#
_cell.length_a   1.000
_cell.length_b   1.000
_cell.length_c   1.000
_cell.angle_alpha   90.00
_cell.angle_beta   90.00
_cell.angle_gamma   90.00
#
_symmetry.space_group_name_H-M   'P 1'
#
loop_
_entity.id
_entity.type
_entity.pdbx_description
1 polymer ?
#
loop_
_entity_poly.entity_id
_entity_poly.type
_entity_poly.pdbx_seq_one_letter_code
_entity_poly.pdbx_strand_id
1 'polypeptide(L)'
;MVFVMLLGVIQVGVWAHAQHRVQVISSQALATARAYDGSAAAAYEQAEQAREQLGGGVLHQVDVRIDRGAAHARVRVGARAVSLLPGAGLPVASEVSGPVERLTP
;
A
#
# COMPACT_ATOMS: atom_id res chain seq x y z
N MET A 1 -15.08 27.10 15.65
CA MET A 1 -15.20 26.76 14.22
C MET A 1 -13.85 26.66 13.53
N VAL A 2 -12.96 27.65 13.65
CA VAL A 2 -11.60 27.63 13.05
C VAL A 2 -10.78 26.38 13.40
N PHE A 3 -10.83 25.92 14.66
CA PHE A 3 -10.10 24.72 15.10
C PHE A 3 -10.50 23.45 14.32
N VAL A 4 -11.80 23.25 14.07
CA VAL A 4 -12.29 22.09 13.30
C VAL A 4 -11.86 22.17 11.85
N MET A 5 -11.83 23.36 11.25
CA MET A 5 -11.31 23.56 9.90
C MET A 5 -9.82 23.23 9.81
N LEU A 6 -9.03 23.65 10.83
CA LEU A 6 -7.61 23.31 10.92
C LEU A 6 -7.40 21.79 11.00
N LEU A 7 -8.14 21.09 11.87
CA LEU A 7 -8.09 19.63 11.95
C LEU A 7 -8.49 18.96 10.62
N GLY A 8 -9.45 19.53 9.89
CA GLY A 8 -9.83 19.06 8.56
C GLY A 8 -8.67 19.12 7.54
N VAL A 9 -7.92 20.22 7.51
CA VAL A 9 -6.73 20.35 6.63
C VAL A 9 -5.67 19.32 6.99
N ILE A 10 -5.39 19.14 8.29
CA ILE A 10 -4.42 18.14 8.75
C ILE A 10 -4.89 16.73 8.36
N GLN A 11 -6.18 16.43 8.50
CA GLN A 11 -6.76 15.12 8.13
C GLN A 11 -6.59 14.81 6.63
N VAL A 12 -6.77 15.81 5.75
CA VAL A 12 -6.50 15.65 4.31
C VAL A 12 -5.01 15.37 4.07
N GLY A 13 -4.11 16.07 4.78
CA GLY A 13 -2.67 15.81 4.70
C GLY A 13 -2.30 14.38 5.12
N VAL A 14 -2.88 13.90 6.23
CA VAL A 14 -2.69 12.53 6.72
C VAL A 14 -3.20 11.50 5.70
N TRP A 15 -4.37 11.74 5.11
CA TRP A 15 -4.94 10.87 4.08
C TRP A 15 -4.05 10.83 2.82
N ALA A 16 -3.58 11.99 2.33
CA ALA A 16 -2.69 12.05 1.18
C ALA A 16 -1.37 11.32 1.43
N HIS A 17 -0.81 11.46 2.65
CA HIS A 17 0.39 10.71 3.05
C HIS A 17 0.15 9.20 3.10
N ALA A 18 -0.97 8.77 3.67
CA ALA A 18 -1.39 7.37 3.72
C ALA A 18 -1.55 6.77 2.30
N GLN A 19 -2.16 7.51 1.38
CA GLN A 19 -2.32 7.09 -0.02
C GLN A 19 -0.98 6.86 -0.71
N HIS A 20 -0.03 7.79 -0.54
CA HIS A 20 1.31 7.63 -1.10
C HIS A 20 2.03 6.39 -0.53
N ARG A 21 1.90 6.14 0.77
CA ARG A 21 2.52 4.97 1.44
C ARG A 21 1.98 3.65 0.90
N VAL A 22 0.66 3.53 0.76
CA VAL A 22 0.00 2.36 0.17
C VAL A 22 0.46 2.14 -1.28
N GLN A 23 0.68 3.21 -2.05
CA GLN A 23 1.19 3.12 -3.41
C GLN A 23 2.67 2.70 -3.49
N VAL A 24 3.50 3.13 -2.54
CA VAL A 24 4.90 2.68 -2.43
C VAL A 24 4.96 1.20 -2.07
N ILE A 25 4.19 0.76 -1.07
CA ILE A 25 4.11 -0.65 -0.66
C ILE A 25 3.65 -1.51 -1.84
N SER A 26 2.58 -1.11 -2.54
CA SER A 26 2.03 -1.88 -3.65
C SER A 26 3.03 -2.00 -4.80
N SER A 27 3.74 -0.92 -5.13
CA SER A 27 4.74 -0.89 -6.21
C SER A 27 5.98 -1.73 -5.88
N GLN A 28 6.47 -1.66 -4.64
CA GLN A 28 7.60 -2.46 -4.17
C GLN A 28 7.27 -3.96 -4.20
N ALA A 29 6.13 -4.35 -3.61
CA ALA A 29 5.62 -5.71 -3.64
C ALA A 29 5.42 -6.22 -5.08
N LEU A 30 4.92 -5.37 -5.97
CA LEU A 30 4.76 -5.73 -7.38
C LEU A 30 6.12 -5.98 -8.06
N ALA A 31 7.14 -5.17 -7.77
CA ALA A 31 8.48 -5.39 -8.32
C ALA A 31 9.03 -6.77 -7.91
N THR A 32 8.90 -7.14 -6.64
CA THR A 32 9.31 -8.48 -6.15
C THR A 32 8.44 -9.58 -6.72
N ALA A 33 7.12 -9.36 -6.86
CA ALA A 33 6.23 -10.34 -7.47
C ALA A 33 6.49 -10.55 -8.97
N ARG A 34 7.04 -9.55 -9.67
CA ARG A 34 7.34 -9.61 -11.11
C ARG A 34 8.76 -10.06 -11.41
N ALA A 35 9.67 -10.03 -10.44
CA ALA A 35 11.02 -10.55 -10.60
C ALA A 35 10.99 -11.98 -11.15
N TYR A 36 11.96 -12.30 -12.01
CA TYR A 36 12.06 -13.61 -12.67
C TYR A 36 11.93 -14.77 -11.65
N ASP A 37 12.72 -14.71 -10.57
CA ASP A 37 12.72 -15.69 -9.47
C ASP A 37 11.86 -15.26 -8.27
N GLY A 38 10.98 -14.27 -8.46
CA GLY A 38 10.07 -13.82 -7.41
C GLY A 38 9.00 -14.85 -7.05
N SER A 39 8.19 -14.54 -6.05
CA SER A 39 6.99 -15.32 -5.73
C SER A 39 5.93 -14.44 -5.06
N ALA A 40 4.69 -14.92 -5.00
CA ALA A 40 3.65 -14.24 -4.23
C ALA A 40 4.01 -14.18 -2.73
N ALA A 41 4.66 -15.23 -2.20
CA ALA A 41 5.10 -15.29 -0.82
C ALA A 41 6.21 -14.26 -0.52
N ALA A 42 7.26 -14.20 -1.36
CA ALA A 42 8.35 -13.23 -1.20
C ALA A 42 7.85 -11.78 -1.31
N ALA A 43 6.93 -11.52 -2.25
CA ALA A 43 6.29 -10.23 -2.37
C ALA A 43 5.42 -9.87 -1.15
N TYR A 44 4.78 -10.87 -0.52
CA TYR A 44 4.00 -10.67 0.70
C TYR A 44 4.91 -10.34 1.89
N GLU A 45 6.01 -11.06 2.07
CA GLU A 45 7.00 -10.75 3.11
C GLU A 45 7.57 -9.34 2.94
N GLN A 46 7.90 -8.94 1.71
CA GLN A 46 8.34 -7.59 1.42
C GLN A 46 7.25 -6.55 1.74
N ALA A 47 5.99 -6.82 1.38
CA ALA A 47 4.89 -5.93 1.71
C ALA A 47 4.71 -5.77 3.23
N GLU A 48 4.92 -6.85 4.00
CA GLU A 48 4.89 -6.81 5.46
C GLU A 48 6.08 -6.04 6.05
N GLN A 49 7.29 -6.21 5.53
CA GLN A 49 8.44 -5.40 5.92
C GLN A 49 8.22 -3.91 5.61
N ALA A 50 7.68 -3.62 4.43
CA ALA A 50 7.32 -2.27 4.03
C ALA A 50 6.19 -1.73 4.93
N ARG A 51 5.22 -2.55 5.34
CA ARG A 51 4.19 -2.20 6.32
C ARG A 51 4.81 -1.90 7.69
N GLU A 52 5.85 -2.58 8.13
CA GLU A 52 6.51 -2.26 9.40
C GLU A 52 7.29 -0.94 9.33
N GLN A 53 8.02 -0.72 8.24
CA GLN A 53 8.82 0.50 8.03
C GLN A 53 7.95 1.73 7.74
N LEU A 54 6.87 1.56 6.98
CA LEU A 54 5.97 2.60 6.49
C LEU A 54 4.60 2.54 7.17
N GLY A 55 4.37 1.70 8.17
CA GLY A 55 3.07 1.62 8.87
C GLY A 55 3.02 2.44 10.15
N GLY A 56 4.18 2.80 10.71
CA GLY A 56 4.29 3.49 12.00
C GLY A 56 3.29 4.64 12.14
N GLY A 57 2.31 4.45 13.03
CA GLY A 57 1.33 5.44 13.51
C GLY A 57 0.25 5.94 12.53
N VAL A 58 0.41 5.74 11.22
CA VAL A 58 -0.42 6.44 10.20
C VAL A 58 -1.39 5.52 9.45
N LEU A 59 -1.11 4.22 9.37
CA LEU A 59 -1.94 3.24 8.68
C LEU A 59 -2.53 2.22 9.67
N HIS A 60 -3.83 1.94 9.56
CA HIS A 60 -4.53 0.90 10.28
C HIS A 60 -5.22 -0.06 9.33
N GLN A 61 -5.46 -1.31 9.77
CA GLN A 61 -6.18 -2.34 9.02
C GLN A 61 -5.61 -2.54 7.61
N VAL A 62 -4.29 -2.70 7.51
CA VAL A 62 -3.61 -2.95 6.23
C VAL A 62 -3.95 -4.37 5.76
N ASP A 63 -4.52 -4.48 4.56
CA ASP A 63 -4.85 -5.71 3.86
C ASP A 63 -4.02 -5.75 2.56
N VAL A 64 -3.22 -6.81 2.41
CA VAL A 64 -2.36 -7.00 1.23
C VAL A 64 -2.84 -8.25 0.50
N ARG A 65 -3.18 -8.10 -0.78
CA ARG A 65 -3.51 -9.21 -1.68
C ARG A 65 -2.55 -9.22 -2.86
N ILE A 66 -1.92 -10.37 -3.06
CA ILE A 66 -0.93 -10.57 -4.13
C ILE A 66 -1.37 -11.75 -4.97
N ASP A 67 -1.42 -11.52 -6.27
CA ASP A 67 -1.71 -12.52 -7.28
C ASP A 67 -0.54 -12.53 -8.27
N ARG A 68 0.20 -13.64 -8.32
CA ARG A 68 1.28 -13.87 -9.28
C ARG A 68 0.90 -15.03 -10.17
N GLY A 69 0.58 -14.74 -11.43
CA GLY A 69 0.43 -15.73 -12.49
C GLY A 69 1.73 -15.93 -13.27
N ALA A 70 1.69 -16.79 -14.30
CA ALA A 70 2.85 -17.11 -15.12
C ALA A 70 3.36 -15.94 -15.98
N ALA A 71 2.46 -15.04 -16.41
CA ALA A 71 2.80 -13.94 -17.31
C ALA A 71 2.58 -12.56 -16.70
N HIS A 72 1.77 -12.45 -15.64
CA HIS A 72 1.38 -11.18 -15.02
C HIS A 72 1.29 -11.35 -13.52
N ALA A 73 1.65 -10.30 -12.79
CA ALA A 73 1.41 -10.17 -11.37
C ALA A 73 0.57 -8.92 -11.08
N ARG A 74 -0.17 -8.98 -9.98
CA ARG A 74 -1.04 -7.92 -9.48
C ARG A 74 -0.92 -7.86 -7.97
N VAL A 75 -0.85 -6.65 -7.45
CA VAL A 75 -0.83 -6.36 -6.02
C VAL A 75 -1.92 -5.35 -5.71
N ARG A 76 -2.72 -5.66 -4.70
CA ARG A 76 -3.69 -4.74 -4.09
C ARG A 76 -3.34 -4.53 -2.63
N VAL A 77 -3.26 -3.28 -2.23
CA VAL A 77 -3.05 -2.89 -0.84
C VAL A 77 -4.20 -1.97 -0.45
N GLY A 78 -4.94 -2.36 0.59
CA GLY A 78 -5.98 -1.54 1.21
C GLY A 78 -5.57 -1.20 2.65
N ALA A 79 -5.92 -0.01 3.12
CA ALA A 79 -5.72 0.38 4.50
C ALA A 79 -6.69 1.51 4.89
N ARG A 80 -6.64 1.93 6.15
CA ARG A 80 -7.28 3.16 6.63
C ARG A 80 -6.23 4.11 7.17
N ALA A 81 -6.36 5.38 6.81
CA ALA A 81 -5.55 6.43 7.41
C ALA A 81 -5.98 6.63 8.87
N VAL A 82 -5.01 6.90 9.75
CA VAL A 82 -5.30 7.30 11.13
C VAL A 82 -6.20 8.54 11.12
N SER A 83 -7.15 8.57 12.05
CA SER A 83 -8.10 9.68 12.16
C SER A 83 -7.83 10.48 13.42
N LEU A 84 -7.70 11.79 13.25
CA LEU A 84 -7.61 12.73 14.37
C LEU A 84 -9.00 13.13 14.88
N LEU A 85 -10.05 12.84 14.11
CA LEU A 85 -11.44 13.08 14.46
C LEU A 85 -12.14 11.73 14.71
N PRO A 86 -12.88 11.57 15.81
CA PRO A 86 -13.60 10.32 16.07
C PRO A 86 -14.57 10.00 14.92
N GLY A 87 -14.42 8.82 14.32
CA GLY A 87 -15.27 8.33 13.23
C GLY A 87 -14.83 8.68 11.80
N ALA A 88 -13.74 9.43 11.58
CA ALA A 88 -13.33 9.90 10.25
C ALA A 88 -12.11 9.14 9.66
N GLY A 89 -12.01 7.84 9.90
CA GLY A 89 -10.95 7.01 9.29
C GLY A 89 -11.20 6.83 7.80
N LEU A 90 -10.49 7.59 6.97
CA LEU A 90 -10.65 7.54 5.52
C LEU A 90 -9.97 6.30 4.93
N PRO A 91 -10.64 5.55 4.04
CA PRO A 91 -10.02 4.44 3.35
C PRO A 91 -8.97 4.94 2.35
N VAL A 92 -7.90 4.17 2.22
CA VAL A 92 -6.85 4.33 1.21
C VAL A 92 -6.63 2.99 0.52
N ALA A 93 -6.38 3.02 -0.78
CA ALA A 93 -6.18 1.80 -1.55
C ALA A 93 -5.27 2.06 -2.76
N SER A 94 -4.48 1.07 -3.12
CA SER A 94 -3.68 1.05 -4.35
C SER A 94 -3.76 -0.33 -4.99
N GLU A 95 -3.99 -0.36 -6.29
CA GLU A 95 -3.91 -1.55 -7.12
C GLU A 95 -2.90 -1.30 -8.23
N VAL A 96 -1.91 -2.17 -8.35
CA VAL A 96 -0.86 -2.10 -9.37
C VAL A 96 -0.68 -3.47 -10.00
N SER A 97 -0.33 -3.52 -11.28
CA SER A 97 -0.13 -4.77 -12.00
C SER A 97 0.85 -4.64 -13.15
N GLY A 98 1.41 -5.77 -13.58
CA GLY A 98 2.00 -5.87 -14.91
C GLY A 98 2.77 -7.18 -15.16
N PRO A 99 3.49 -7.28 -16.30
CA PRO A 99 4.08 -8.54 -16.77
C PRO A 99 5.27 -9.05 -15.94
N VAL A 100 5.30 -10.35 -15.66
CA VAL A 100 6.44 -11.02 -15.00
C VAL A 100 7.66 -11.00 -15.92
N GLU A 101 8.83 -10.74 -15.35
CA GLU A 101 10.11 -10.75 -16.05
C GLU A 101 10.41 -12.14 -16.62
N ARG A 102 10.91 -12.17 -17.85
CA ARG A 102 11.33 -13.40 -18.53
C ARG A 102 12.73 -13.21 -19.05
N LEU A 103 13.62 -14.16 -18.73
CA LEU A 103 14.93 -14.25 -19.36
C LEU A 103 14.73 -14.71 -20.81
N THR A 104 14.92 -13.81 -21.76
CA THR A 104 15.04 -14.14 -23.18
C THR A 104 16.51 -14.37 -23.52
N PRO A 105 16.84 -15.41 -24.30
CA PRO A 105 18.22 -15.79 -24.63
C PRO A 105 18.93 -14.77 -25.54
#